data_AF-A0A817MJ47-F1
#
_entry.id   AF-A0A817MJ47-F1
#
_cell.length_a   1.000
_cell.length_b   1.000
_cell.length_c   1.000
_cell.angle_alpha   90.00
_cell.angle_beta   90.00
_cell.angle_gamma   90.00
#
_symmetry.space_group_name_H-M   'P 1'
#
loop_
_entity.id
_entity.type
_entity.pdbx_description
1 polymer ?
#
loop_
_entity_poly.entity_id
_entity_poly.type
_entity_poly.pdbx_seq_one_letter_code
_entity_poly.pdbx_strand_id
1 'polypeptide(L)'
;MNPFIRQLSTFVRALSQSSIKLISVVPNARLPLLSPNLRESRPLEGTGEQTFEHAFKSFRGLFLLTGQYEAARYLILSYGECLRHYIIPNLSGNGKIARYNARDAVWWWLYSISNCTNLVPDGYEILSDEVSRLYPTDG
;
A
#
# COMPACT_ATOMS: atom_id res chain seq x y z
N MET A 1 -5.95 -1.47 16.03
CA MET A 1 -4.76 -2.17 16.57
C MET A 1 -5.14 -3.61 16.88
N ASN A 2 -4.57 -4.54 16.12
CA ASN A 2 -4.86 -5.98 16.15
C ASN A 2 -4.81 -6.57 17.59
N PRO A 3 -5.78 -7.40 18.01
CA PRO A 3 -5.78 -8.07 19.32
C PRO A 3 -4.48 -8.81 19.65
N PHE A 4 -3.82 -9.38 18.62
CA PHE A 4 -2.52 -10.02 18.73
C PHE A 4 -1.47 -9.09 19.37
N ILE A 5 -1.36 -7.85 18.91
CA ILE A 5 -0.36 -6.89 19.42
C ILE A 5 -0.65 -6.48 20.86
N ARG A 6 -1.92 -6.43 21.26
CA ARG A 6 -2.31 -6.00 22.61
C ARG A 6 -1.83 -6.95 23.70
N GLN A 7 -1.72 -8.24 23.39
CA GLN A 7 -1.32 -9.28 24.33
C GLN A 7 0.20 -9.47 24.43
N LEU A 8 0.97 -8.77 23.60
CA LEU A 8 2.42 -8.92 23.52
C LEU A 8 3.18 -7.96 24.45
N SER A 9 4.51 -8.17 24.49
CA SER A 9 5.43 -7.40 25.31
C SER A 9 5.31 -5.88 25.07
N THR A 10 5.73 -5.10 26.06
CA THR A 10 5.82 -3.64 25.96
C THR A 10 6.66 -3.20 24.75
N PHE A 11 7.73 -3.94 24.44
CA PHE A 11 8.57 -3.69 23.27
C PHE A 11 7.80 -3.83 21.95
N VAL A 12 7.03 -4.92 21.76
CA VAL A 12 6.26 -5.12 20.52
C VAL A 12 5.15 -4.06 20.39
N ARG A 13 4.52 -3.69 21.50
CA ARG A 13 3.55 -2.60 21.51
C ARG A 13 4.19 -1.26 21.15
N ALA A 14 5.37 -0.95 21.69
CA ALA A 14 6.11 0.26 21.31
C ALA A 14 6.51 0.25 19.82
N LEU A 15 6.94 -0.90 19.29
CA LEU A 15 7.23 -1.05 17.87
C LEU A 15 5.97 -0.83 17.02
N SER A 16 4.82 -1.33 17.44
CA SER A 16 3.55 -1.14 16.72
C SER A 16 3.12 0.33 16.62
N GLN A 17 3.52 1.19 17.56
CA GLN A 17 3.24 2.62 17.48
C GLN A 17 3.99 3.32 16.33
N SER A 18 5.08 2.72 15.82
CA SER A 18 5.77 3.23 14.62
C SER A 18 4.85 3.25 13.39
N SER A 19 3.92 2.29 13.29
CA SER A 19 2.89 2.26 12.24
C SER A 19 2.08 3.56 12.20
N ILE A 20 1.63 4.04 13.35
CA ILE A 20 0.83 5.27 13.45
C ILE A 20 1.65 6.51 13.05
N LYS A 21 2.95 6.53 13.36
CA LYS A 21 3.83 7.65 13.03
C LYS A 21 4.22 7.67 11.56
N LEU A 22 4.41 6.50 10.96
CA LEU A 22 4.89 6.35 9.59
C LEU A 22 3.75 6.33 8.57
N ILE A 23 2.57 5.86 8.97
CA ILE A 23 1.36 5.89 8.16
C ILE A 23 0.58 7.15 8.54
N SER A 24 0.83 8.22 7.80
CA SER A 24 0.09 9.47 7.95
C SER A 24 -0.28 10.06 6.61
N VAL A 25 -1.34 10.86 6.67
CA VAL A 25 -1.87 11.62 5.55
C VAL A 25 -1.11 12.93 5.43
N VAL A 26 -0.58 13.26 4.24
CA VAL A 26 0.21 14.49 4.04
C VAL A 26 -0.20 15.21 2.74
N PRO A 27 -0.54 16.52 2.76
CA PRO A 27 -1.15 17.24 1.63
C PRO A 27 -0.25 17.53 0.41
N ASN A 28 1.02 17.13 0.46
CA ASN A 28 2.00 17.41 -0.59
C ASN A 28 2.57 16.12 -1.22
N ALA A 29 2.03 14.96 -0.86
CA ALA A 29 2.68 13.67 -1.04
C ALA A 29 1.72 12.66 -1.69
N ARG A 30 1.07 13.08 -2.80
CA ARG A 30 -0.09 12.41 -3.40
C ARG A 30 0.24 11.04 -4.00
N LEU A 31 -0.61 10.06 -3.73
CA LEU A 31 -0.72 8.83 -4.52
C LEU A 31 -1.70 9.04 -5.67
N PRO A 32 -1.59 8.22 -6.73
CA PRO A 32 -2.61 8.15 -7.77
C PRO A 32 -4.02 7.95 -7.22
N LEU A 33 -4.99 8.48 -7.97
CA LEU A 33 -6.41 8.29 -7.66
C LEU A 33 -6.83 6.89 -8.06
N LEU A 34 -7.35 6.15 -7.08
CA LEU A 34 -7.86 4.81 -7.30
C LEU A 34 -8.97 4.75 -8.38
N SER A 35 -9.06 3.59 -9.02
CA SER A 35 -10.12 3.28 -10.00
C SER A 35 -11.53 3.60 -9.48
N PRO A 36 -12.38 4.26 -10.30
CA PRO A 36 -13.76 4.55 -9.94
C PRO A 36 -14.64 3.30 -9.83
N ASN A 37 -14.20 2.16 -10.35
CA ASN A 37 -14.95 0.90 -10.36
C ASN A 37 -14.68 0.01 -9.14
N LEU A 38 -13.98 0.51 -8.12
CA LEU A 38 -13.70 -0.28 -6.92
C LEU A 38 -14.99 -0.59 -6.15
N ARG A 39 -15.10 -1.83 -5.68
CA ARG A 39 -16.29 -2.37 -4.96
C ARG A 39 -16.63 -1.62 -3.68
N GLU A 40 -15.64 -1.01 -3.05
CA GLU A 40 -15.81 -0.09 -1.92
C GLU A 40 -15.10 1.22 -2.22
N SER A 41 -15.88 2.20 -2.65
CA SER A 41 -15.42 3.53 -3.09
C SER A 41 -15.40 4.54 -1.94
N ARG A 42 -15.02 4.13 -0.72
CA ARG A 42 -14.85 5.13 0.34
C ARG A 42 -13.37 5.46 0.46
N PRO A 43 -12.91 6.61 -0.08
CA PRO A 43 -11.74 7.22 0.50
C PRO A 43 -12.08 7.50 1.96
N LEU A 44 -11.31 6.96 2.93
CA LEU A 44 -11.42 7.37 4.34
C LEU A 44 -11.60 8.88 4.36
N GLU A 45 -12.68 9.40 4.96
CA GLU A 45 -12.85 10.84 5.09
C GLU A 45 -11.60 11.41 5.78
N GLY A 46 -10.82 12.20 5.04
CA GLY A 46 -9.48 12.65 5.45
C GLY A 46 -8.29 11.90 4.84
N THR A 47 -8.45 11.05 3.81
CA THR A 47 -7.33 10.48 3.03
C THR A 47 -6.64 11.55 2.19
N GLY A 48 -5.71 12.29 2.78
CA GLY A 48 -4.60 12.74 1.96
C GLY A 48 -3.65 11.55 1.72
N GLU A 49 -3.38 11.29 0.46
CA GLU A 49 -2.02 11.50 -0.06
C GLU A 49 -0.90 10.90 0.82
N GLN A 50 -0.54 9.63 0.57
CA GLN A 50 0.48 8.91 1.34
C GLN A 50 1.70 8.56 0.49
N THR A 51 2.85 9.20 0.71
CA THR A 51 4.10 8.79 0.03
C THR A 51 4.87 7.78 0.87
N PHE A 52 5.26 6.67 0.26
CA PHE A 52 6.11 5.68 0.92
C PHE A 52 7.28 5.27 0.03
N GLU A 53 8.41 5.93 0.22
CA GLU A 53 9.65 5.69 -0.56
C GLU A 53 10.23 4.27 -0.38
N HIS A 54 9.76 3.50 0.61
CA HIS A 54 10.18 2.12 0.89
C HIS A 54 9.01 1.20 1.30
N ALA A 55 7.80 1.54 0.86
CA ALA A 55 6.53 1.02 1.38
C ALA A 55 6.50 -0.51 1.57
N PHE A 56 6.95 -1.25 0.56
CA PHE A 56 6.70 -2.68 0.48
C PHE A 56 7.66 -3.54 1.30
N LYS A 57 8.84 -3.02 1.66
CA LYS A 57 9.81 -3.75 2.52
C LYS A 57 9.32 -3.84 3.97
N SER A 58 8.67 -2.80 4.46
CA SER A 58 8.12 -2.73 5.82
C SER A 58 6.61 -3.01 5.88
N PHE A 59 5.96 -3.26 4.72
CA PHE A 59 4.51 -3.34 4.56
C PHE A 59 3.84 -4.31 5.53
N ARG A 60 4.34 -5.55 5.61
CA ARG A 60 3.79 -6.57 6.50
C ARG A 60 3.77 -6.11 7.96
N GLY A 61 4.87 -5.50 8.42
CA GLY A 61 5.01 -5.03 9.79
C GLY A 61 4.16 -3.81 10.11
N LEU A 62 4.14 -2.83 9.21
CA LEU A 62 3.46 -1.55 9.44
C LEU A 62 1.95 -1.62 9.21
N PHE A 63 1.48 -2.46 8.28
CA PHE A 63 0.07 -2.52 7.90
C PHE A 63 -0.61 -3.80 8.36
N LEU A 64 -0.09 -4.97 7.98
CA LEU A 64 -0.81 -6.23 8.18
C LEU A 64 -0.82 -6.66 9.65
N LEU A 65 0.34 -6.67 10.30
CA LEU A 65 0.41 -7.08 11.71
C LEU A 65 -0.31 -6.11 12.65
N THR A 66 -0.36 -4.81 12.30
CA THR A 66 -1.05 -3.78 13.10
C THR A 66 -2.56 -3.72 12.86
N GLY A 67 -3.04 -4.32 11.76
CA GLY A 67 -4.45 -4.39 11.38
C GLY A 67 -4.92 -3.22 10.52
N GLN A 68 -4.02 -2.51 9.83
CA GLN A 68 -4.34 -1.40 8.93
C GLN A 68 -4.61 -1.89 7.51
N TYR A 69 -5.58 -2.81 7.35
CA TYR A 69 -5.80 -3.54 6.09
C TYR A 69 -6.29 -2.64 4.95
N GLU A 70 -7.15 -1.67 5.25
CA GLU A 70 -7.69 -0.72 4.27
C GLU A 70 -6.59 0.16 3.66
N ALA A 71 -5.71 0.71 4.51
CA ALA A 71 -4.55 1.47 4.05
C ALA A 71 -3.55 0.60 3.26
N ALA A 72 -3.40 -0.68 3.65
CA ALA A 72 -2.59 -1.64 2.91
C ALA A 72 -3.15 -1.88 1.50
N ARG A 73 -4.46 -2.10 1.38
CA ARG A 73 -5.17 -2.28 0.10
C ARG A 73 -5.03 -1.03 -0.78
N TYR A 74 -5.29 0.15 -0.22
CA TYR A 74 -5.15 1.43 -0.93
C TYR A 74 -3.75 1.59 -1.54
N LEU A 75 -2.71 1.29 -0.75
CA LEU A 75 -1.32 1.40 -1.18
C LEU A 75 -0.98 0.42 -2.30
N ILE A 76 -1.40 -0.85 -2.19
CA ILE A 76 -1.18 -1.86 -3.24
C ILE A 76 -1.81 -1.41 -4.56
N LEU A 77 -3.08 -1.00 -4.53
CA LEU A 77 -3.83 -0.59 -5.72
C LEU A 77 -3.23 0.67 -6.35
N SER A 78 -2.90 1.68 -5.53
CA SER A 78 -2.26 2.92 -5.99
C SER A 78 -0.94 2.68 -6.74
N TYR A 79 -0.12 1.74 -6.27
CA TYR A 79 1.12 1.38 -6.95
C TYR A 79 0.87 0.50 -8.20
N GLY A 80 -0.19 -0.31 -8.21
CA GLY A 80 -0.64 -1.05 -9.39
C GLY A 80 -1.00 -0.13 -10.56
N GLU A 81 -1.59 1.03 -10.29
CA GLU A 81 -1.88 2.05 -11.31
C GLU A 81 -0.62 2.65 -11.94
N CYS A 82 0.48 2.70 -11.18
CA CYS A 82 1.77 3.17 -11.65
C CYS A 82 2.59 2.09 -12.38
N LEU A 83 2.07 0.88 -12.61
CA LEU A 83 2.85 -0.16 -13.28
C LEU A 83 3.23 0.25 -14.71
N ARG A 84 4.53 0.24 -15.00
CA ARG A 84 5.10 0.61 -16.30
C ARG A 84 6.30 -0.27 -16.63
N HIS A 85 6.42 -0.76 -17.86
CA HIS A 85 7.53 -1.65 -18.28
C HIS A 85 7.69 -2.87 -17.35
N TYR A 86 6.56 -3.43 -16.89
CA TYR A 86 6.48 -4.50 -15.89
C TYR A 86 7.17 -4.22 -14.53
N ILE A 87 7.47 -2.96 -14.20
CA ILE A 87 8.11 -2.57 -12.94
C ILE A 87 7.31 -1.52 -12.17
N ILE A 88 7.40 -1.62 -10.85
CA ILE A 88 6.81 -0.69 -9.90
C ILE A 88 7.81 0.43 -9.62
N PRO A 89 7.39 1.71 -9.55
CA PRO A 89 8.33 2.81 -9.32
C PRO A 89 8.88 2.80 -7.90
N ASN A 90 10.12 3.24 -7.74
CA ASN A 90 10.76 3.42 -6.43
C ASN A 90 10.27 4.69 -5.72
N LEU A 91 10.03 5.75 -6.51
CA LEU A 91 9.59 7.06 -6.04
C LEU A 91 8.25 7.38 -6.67
N SER A 92 7.22 7.64 -5.87
CA SER A 92 5.89 8.01 -6.36
C SER A 92 5.68 9.52 -6.23
N GLY A 93 6.10 10.29 -7.23
CA GLY A 93 5.68 11.69 -7.39
C GLY A 93 4.28 11.76 -8.01
N ASN A 94 3.25 11.26 -7.31
CA ASN A 94 1.87 11.13 -7.81
C ASN A 94 1.75 10.35 -9.14
N GLY A 95 2.60 9.33 -9.34
CA GLY A 95 2.67 8.55 -10.57
C GLY A 95 3.26 9.26 -11.80
N LYS A 96 3.17 10.60 -11.89
CA LYS A 96 3.63 11.40 -13.04
C LYS A 96 5.14 11.65 -13.09
N ILE A 97 5.78 11.81 -11.94
CA ILE A 97 7.23 12.03 -11.83
C ILE A 97 7.91 10.77 -11.25
N ALA A 98 7.30 9.61 -11.50
CA ALA A 98 7.72 8.36 -10.88
C ALA A 98 9.04 7.84 -11.50
N ARG A 99 9.96 7.38 -10.64
CA ARG A 99 11.26 6.82 -11.10
C ARG A 99 11.22 5.29 -11.13
N TYR A 100 11.47 4.72 -12.29
CA TYR A 100 11.44 3.28 -12.58
C TYR A 100 12.85 2.69 -12.69
N ASN A 101 13.66 2.86 -11.64
CA ASN A 101 15.06 2.41 -11.60
C ASN A 101 15.28 1.20 -10.65
N ALA A 102 14.28 0.80 -9.88
CA ALA A 102 14.38 -0.28 -8.90
C ALA A 102 13.74 -1.58 -9.44
N ARG A 103 14.58 -2.59 -9.72
CA ARG A 103 14.11 -3.91 -10.20
C ARG A 103 13.53 -4.77 -9.08
N ASP A 104 13.92 -4.52 -7.83
CA ASP A 104 13.43 -5.26 -6.67
C ASP A 104 12.03 -4.81 -6.22
N ALA A 105 11.62 -3.58 -6.59
CA ALA A 105 10.36 -2.98 -6.15
C ALA A 105 9.13 -3.82 -6.55
N VAL A 106 9.10 -4.36 -7.77
CA VAL A 106 7.99 -5.22 -8.23
C VAL A 106 7.86 -6.49 -7.40
N TRP A 107 8.99 -7.08 -6.97
CA TRP A 107 8.99 -8.28 -6.15
C TRP A 107 8.47 -8.02 -4.75
N TRP A 108 8.85 -6.90 -4.14
CA TRP A 108 8.31 -6.50 -2.83
C TRP A 108 6.81 -6.18 -2.90
N TRP A 109 6.36 -5.57 -3.99
CA TRP A 109 4.94 -5.33 -4.24
C TRP A 109 4.14 -6.65 -4.38
N LEU A 110 4.61 -7.58 -5.21
CA LEU A 110 3.99 -8.92 -5.35
C LEU A 110 4.01 -9.70 -4.03
N TYR A 111 5.12 -9.65 -3.29
CA TYR A 111 5.22 -10.25 -1.97
C TYR A 111 4.19 -9.66 -1.01
N SER A 112 3.92 -8.35 -1.08
CA SER A 112 2.92 -7.69 -0.25
C SER A 112 1.50 -8.12 -0.60
N ILE A 113 1.19 -8.29 -1.89
CA ILE A 113 -0.09 -8.88 -2.34
C ILE A 113 -0.24 -10.30 -1.78
N SER A 114 0.78 -11.14 -1.91
CA SER A 114 0.77 -12.51 -1.35
C SER A 114 0.58 -12.50 0.16
N ASN A 115 1.20 -11.57 0.89
CA ASN A 115 0.95 -11.46 2.33
C ASN A 115 -0.48 -11.00 2.63
N CYS A 116 -1.06 -10.11 1.83
CA CYS A 116 -2.46 -9.70 1.98
C CYS A 116 -3.40 -10.89 1.83
N THR A 117 -3.25 -11.70 0.80
CA THR A 117 -4.13 -12.86 0.57
C THR A 117 -4.02 -13.92 1.67
N ASN A 118 -2.86 -14.04 2.33
CA ASN A 118 -2.62 -15.04 3.37
C ASN A 118 -2.94 -14.57 4.79
N LEU A 119 -2.82 -13.27 5.09
CA LEU A 119 -2.89 -12.74 6.46
C LEU A 119 -4.14 -11.92 6.75
N VAL A 120 -4.79 -11.37 5.72
CA VAL A 120 -5.98 -10.52 5.87
C VAL A 120 -7.23 -11.41 5.70
N PRO A 121 -8.24 -11.31 6.58
CA PRO A 121 -9.54 -11.93 6.35
C PRO A 121 -10.11 -11.49 5.00
N ASP A 122 -10.54 -12.43 4.17
CA ASP A 122 -11.01 -12.18 2.79
C ASP A 122 -10.00 -11.42 1.90
N GLY A 123 -8.71 -11.51 2.23
CA GLY A 123 -7.64 -10.79 1.53
C GLY A 123 -7.48 -11.17 0.05
N TYR A 124 -8.09 -12.26 -0.42
CA TYR A 124 -8.12 -12.65 -1.83
C TYR A 124 -8.97 -11.71 -2.70
N GLU A 125 -9.89 -10.95 -2.10
CA GLU A 125 -10.74 -10.00 -2.82
C GLU A 125 -9.94 -8.91 -3.54
N ILE A 126 -8.74 -8.58 -3.04
CA ILE A 126 -7.83 -7.61 -3.67
C ILE A 126 -7.43 -8.00 -5.09
N LEU A 127 -7.48 -9.29 -5.43
CA LEU A 127 -7.16 -9.78 -6.77
C LEU A 127 -8.27 -9.48 -7.78
N SER A 128 -9.48 -9.19 -7.30
CA SER A 128 -10.65 -8.82 -8.11
C SER A 128 -10.83 -7.31 -8.22
N ASP A 129 -10.00 -6.51 -7.53
CA ASP A 129 -10.08 -5.06 -7.56
C ASP A 129 -9.51 -4.49 -8.86
N GLU A 130 -10.28 -3.62 -9.49
CA GLU A 130 -9.84 -2.94 -10.72
C GLU A 130 -8.88 -1.80 -10.39
N VAL A 131 -7.80 -1.70 -11.16
CA VAL A 131 -6.82 -0.60 -11.09
C VAL A 131 -6.84 0.20 -12.39
N SER A 132 -6.85 1.53 -12.28
CA SER A 132 -6.80 2.42 -13.45
C SER A 132 -5.35 2.66 -13.87
N ARG A 133 -4.85 1.91 -14.86
CA ARG A 133 -3.45 2.05 -15.31
C ARG A 133 -3.16 3.46 -15.83
N LEU A 134 -2.18 4.14 -15.23
CA LEU A 134 -1.67 5.43 -15.70
C LEU A 134 -0.93 5.32 -17.04
N TYR A 135 -0.33 4.16 -17.31
CA TYR A 135 0.45 3.88 -18.52
C TYR A 135 -0.11 2.63 -19.22
N PRO A 136 -1.27 2.71 -19.90
CA PRO A 136 -1.96 1.53 -20.44
C PRO A 136 -1.21 0.87 -21.61
N THR A 137 -0.44 1.65 -22.38
CA THR A 137 0.31 1.20 -23.56
C THR A 137 1.70 0.66 -23.23
N ASP A 138 2.20 0.96 -22.04
CA ASP A 138 3.58 0.66 -21.64
C ASP A 138 3.58 -0.69 -20.92
N GLY A 139 3.66 -1.75 -21.73
CA GLY A 139 3.93 -3.12 -21.29
C GLY A 139 5.33 -3.25 -20.74
#